data_AF-A0A358CT03-F1
#
_entry.id   AF-A0A358CT03-F1
#
_cell.length_a   1.000
_cell.length_b   1.000
_cell.length_c   1.000
_cell.angle_alpha   90.00
_cell.angle_beta   90.00
_cell.angle_gamma   90.00
#
_symmetry.space_group_name_H-M   'P 1'
#
loop_
_entity.id
_entity.type
_entity.pdbx_description
1 polymer ?
#
loop_
_entity_poly.entity_id
_entity_poly.type
_entity_poly.pdbx_seq_one_letter_code
_entity_poly.pdbx_strand_id
1 'polypeptide(L)'
;WLDASRHQTAILCGQDAVQFHHPGKLPDLCNIAKNLSCFGNVTKNKWLVRTEVEPGIVVSVFADGRLIVTGTRDPSQARAIVSKCIGM
;
A
#
# COMPACT_ATOMS: atom_id res chain seq x y z
N TRP A 1 9.38 7.91 30.79
CA TRP A 1 10.09 7.54 29.54
C TRP A 1 9.21 6.54 28.81
N LEU A 2 8.61 6.91 27.68
CA LEU A 2 7.92 5.98 26.79
C LEU A 2 7.80 6.63 25.41
N ASP A 3 8.84 6.42 24.62
CA ASP A 3 8.76 6.53 23.16
C ASP A 3 8.53 5.11 22.64
N ALA A 4 7.40 4.92 21.96
CA ALA A 4 7.14 3.72 21.17
C ALA A 4 6.24 4.13 20.02
N SER A 5 6.87 4.55 18.93
CA SER A 5 6.24 4.75 17.62
C SER A 5 5.56 3.47 17.15
N ARG A 6 4.32 3.25 17.59
CA ARG A 6 3.48 2.11 17.21
C ARG A 6 2.91 2.35 15.81
N HIS A 7 3.51 1.72 14.81
CA HIS A 7 2.77 1.39 13.59
C HIS A 7 1.62 0.46 13.97
N GLN A 8 0.40 1.00 14.04
CA GLN A 8 -0.81 0.22 14.29
C GLN A 8 -1.21 -0.50 13.01
N THR A 9 -0.76 -1.74 12.84
CA THR A 9 -1.31 -2.68 11.85
C THR A 9 -2.66 -3.18 12.37
N ALA A 10 -3.75 -2.59 11.88
CA ALA A 10 -5.09 -3.13 12.09
C ALA A 10 -5.33 -4.26 11.06
N ILE A 11 -5.44 -5.50 11.54
CA ILE A 11 -5.89 -6.62 10.72
C ILE A 11 -7.41 -6.49 10.59
N LEU A 12 -7.89 -6.24 9.37
CA LEU A 12 -9.33 -6.23 9.06
C LEU A 12 -9.81 -7.69 9.03
N CYS A 13 -10.43 -8.15 10.13
CA CYS A 13 -10.97 -9.51 10.27
C CYS A 13 -11.79 -9.92 9.02
N GLY A 14 -11.27 -10.86 8.24
CA GLY A 14 -11.96 -11.52 7.12
C GLY A 14 -11.45 -11.19 5.71
N GLN A 15 -10.58 -10.19 5.56
CA GLN A 15 -9.90 -9.89 4.29
C GLN A 15 -8.40 -9.86 4.57
N ASP A 16 -7.67 -10.78 3.95
CA ASP A 16 -6.22 -10.92 4.08
C ASP A 16 -5.54 -9.65 3.61
N ALA A 17 -5.42 -8.66 4.49
CA ALA A 17 -4.96 -7.34 4.13
C ALA A 17 -4.05 -6.75 5.21
N VAL A 18 -2.96 -6.17 4.77
CA VAL A 18 -2.02 -5.42 5.60
C VAL A 18 -2.12 -3.95 5.25
N GLN A 19 -2.43 -3.13 6.24
CA GLN A 19 -2.41 -1.68 6.13
C GLN A 19 -1.08 -1.13 6.63
N PHE A 20 -0.48 -0.26 5.81
CA PHE A 20 0.65 0.57 6.16
C PHE A 20 0.21 2.04 6.22
N HIS A 21 0.83 2.77 7.13
CA HIS A 21 0.69 4.21 7.21
C HIS A 21 2.09 4.80 7.13
N HIS A 22 2.33 5.68 6.17
CA HIS A 22 3.61 6.35 6.03
C HIS A 22 3.52 7.73 6.70
N PRO A 23 4.05 7.91 7.93
CA PRO A 23 4.07 9.23 8.55
C PRO A 23 5.08 10.10 7.80
N GLY A 24 4.59 11.07 7.00
CA GLY A 24 5.48 11.93 6.22
C GLY A 24 4.81 12.64 5.05
N LYS A 25 5.55 12.75 3.95
CA LYS A 25 5.17 13.49 2.75
C LYS A 25 3.98 12.83 2.05
N LEU A 26 3.03 13.65 1.61
CA LEU A 26 1.88 13.20 0.82
C LEU A 26 2.36 12.42 -0.42
N PRO A 27 1.85 11.20 -0.65
CA PRO A 27 2.24 10.39 -1.79
C PRO A 27 1.79 11.02 -3.11
N ASP A 28 2.72 11.14 -4.07
CA ASP A 28 2.40 11.58 -5.42
C ASP A 28 1.65 10.46 -6.19
N LEU A 29 0.32 10.46 -6.08
CA LEU A 29 -0.54 9.46 -6.72
C LEU A 29 -0.28 9.35 -8.22
N CYS A 30 0.06 10.44 -8.90
CA CYS A 30 0.42 10.41 -10.32
C CYS A 30 1.70 9.63 -10.59
N ASN A 31 2.72 9.77 -9.74
CA ASN A 31 3.99 9.07 -9.89
C ASN A 31 3.83 7.59 -9.51
N ILE A 32 3.11 7.32 -8.42
CA ILE A 32 2.79 5.97 -7.97
C ILE A 32 1.97 5.23 -9.03
N ALA A 33 0.96 5.86 -9.63
CA ALA A 33 0.19 5.26 -10.71
C ALA A 33 1.06 4.89 -11.91
N LYS A 34 2.01 5.75 -12.30
CA LYS A 34 2.95 5.43 -13.39
C LYS A 34 3.81 4.21 -13.05
N ASN A 35 4.33 4.13 -11.82
CA ASN A 35 5.16 3.01 -11.40
C ASN A 35 4.35 1.70 -11.33
N LEU A 36 3.13 1.79 -10.79
CA LEU A 36 2.20 0.67 -10.67
C LEU A 36 1.68 0.19 -12.04
N SER A 37 1.59 1.07 -13.04
CA SER A 37 1.19 0.69 -14.41
C SER A 37 2.17 -0.29 -15.06
N CYS A 38 3.42 -0.40 -14.58
CA CYS A 38 4.36 -1.41 -15.05
C CYS A 38 3.97 -2.83 -14.63
N PHE A 39 3.18 -3.00 -13.57
CA PHE A 39 2.78 -4.30 -13.06
C PHE A 39 1.46 -4.80 -13.68
N GLY A 40 0.58 -3.89 -14.09
CA GLY A 40 -0.71 -4.27 -14.66
C GLY A 40 -1.70 -3.12 -14.76
N ASN A 41 -2.98 -3.46 -14.68
CA ASN A 41 -4.07 -2.52 -14.86
C ASN A 41 -4.26 -1.62 -13.63
N VAL A 42 -3.61 -0.46 -13.66
CA VAL A 42 -3.75 0.59 -12.65
C VAL A 42 -5.09 1.30 -12.78
N THR A 43 -5.81 1.35 -11.66
CA THR A 43 -6.96 2.21 -11.46
C THR A 43 -6.54 3.41 -10.62
N LYS A 44 -6.36 4.59 -11.24
CA LYS A 44 -6.06 5.83 -10.52
C LYS A 44 -7.26 6.77 -10.49
N ASN A 45 -7.45 7.43 -9.37
CA ASN A 45 -8.39 8.53 -9.16
C ASN A 45 -7.74 9.63 -8.32
N LYS A 46 -8.40 10.78 -8.19
CA LYS A 46 -7.92 11.90 -7.36
C LYS A 46 -7.74 11.59 -5.87
N TRP A 47 -8.32 10.48 -5.40
CA TRP A 47 -8.31 10.08 -3.99
C TRP A 47 -7.45 8.84 -3.70
N LEU A 48 -7.27 7.96 -4.68
CA LEU A 48 -6.55 6.69 -4.51
C LEU A 48 -6.00 6.18 -5.83
N VAL A 49 -4.98 5.33 -5.72
CA VAL A 49 -4.42 4.52 -6.80
C VAL A 49 -4.46 3.07 -6.36
N ARG A 50 -5.08 2.21 -7.16
CA ARG A 50 -5.14 0.78 -6.92
C ARG A 50 -4.58 0.04 -8.11
N THR A 51 -3.83 -1.02 -7.87
CA THR A 51 -3.45 -1.97 -8.91
C THR A 51 -3.47 -3.38 -8.36
N GLU A 52 -3.76 -4.34 -9.22
CA GLU A 52 -3.37 -5.71 -8.99
C GLU A 52 -1.92 -5.87 -9.47
N VAL A 53 -1.04 -6.37 -8.59
CA VAL A 53 0.39 -6.59 -8.93
C VAL A 53 0.71 -8.06 -9.14
N GLU A 54 -0.06 -8.94 -8.50
CA GLU A 54 0.00 -10.39 -8.64
C GLU A 54 -1.44 -10.92 -8.50
N PRO A 55 -1.76 -12.09 -9.08
CA PRO A 55 -3.12 -12.64 -8.99
C PRO A 55 -3.54 -12.83 -7.53
N GLY A 56 -4.58 -12.11 -7.13
CA GLY A 56 -5.08 -12.09 -5.76
C GLY A 56 -4.39 -11.07 -4.83
N ILE A 57 -3.32 -10.40 -5.26
CA ILE A 57 -2.61 -9.36 -4.50
C ILE A 57 -2.91 -7.98 -5.10
N VAL A 58 -3.56 -7.15 -4.30
CA VAL A 58 -4.00 -5.81 -4.69
C VAL A 58 -3.34 -4.77 -3.80
N VAL A 59 -2.66 -3.81 -4.41
CA VAL A 59 -2.07 -2.66 -3.72
C VAL A 59 -2.96 -1.44 -3.93
N SER A 60 -3.39 -0.81 -2.83
CA SER A 60 -4.19 0.41 -2.83
C SER A 60 -3.48 1.50 -2.04
N VAL A 61 -3.22 2.64 -2.67
CA VAL A 61 -2.54 3.80 -2.08
C VAL A 61 -3.50 4.98 -2.09
N PHE A 62 -3.67 5.63 -0.95
CA PHE A 62 -4.58 6.76 -0.78
C PHE A 62 -3.79 8.07 -0.77
N ALA A 63 -4.42 9.16 -1.20
CA ALA A 63 -3.83 10.50 -1.18
C ALA A 63 -3.37 10.94 0.22
N ASP A 64 -3.99 10.39 1.26
CA ASP A 64 -3.71 10.65 2.68
C ASP A 64 -2.42 9.98 3.20
N GLY A 65 -1.73 9.17 2.39
CA GLY A 65 -0.53 8.43 2.83
C GLY A 65 -0.81 7.04 3.38
N ARG A 66 -2.08 6.60 3.35
CA ARG A 66 -2.45 5.22 3.67
C ARG A 66 -2.14 4.31 2.50
N LEU A 67 -1.64 3.13 2.82
CA LEU A 67 -1.42 2.07 1.86
C LEU A 67 -2.01 0.78 2.38
N ILE A 68 -2.73 0.05 1.54
CA ILE A 68 -3.37 -1.20 1.88
C ILE A 68 -2.96 -2.23 0.84
N VAL A 69 -2.35 -3.33 1.29
CA VAL A 69 -2.09 -4.50 0.47
C VAL A 69 -3.13 -5.54 0.83
N THR A 70 -4.00 -5.90 -0.10
CA THR A 70 -5.01 -6.95 0.03
C THR A 70 -4.50 -8.21 -0.67
N GLY A 71 -4.89 -9.39 -0.18
CA GLY A 71 -4.41 -10.70 -0.61
C GLY A 71 -3.28 -11.30 0.23
N THR A 72 -2.81 -10.59 1.27
CA THR A 72 -1.76 -11.09 2.16
C THR A 72 -2.01 -10.72 3.60
N ARG A 73 -1.69 -11.66 4.50
CA ARG A 73 -1.70 -11.49 5.96
C ARG A 73 -0.30 -11.20 6.50
N ASP A 74 0.71 -11.42 5.67
CA ASP A 74 2.10 -11.37 6.09
C ASP A 74 2.65 -9.96 5.87
N PRO A 75 2.95 -9.21 6.94
CA PRO A 75 3.43 -7.84 6.81
C PRO A 75 4.80 -7.76 6.13
N SER A 76 5.61 -8.82 6.18
CA SER A 76 6.91 -8.85 5.51
C SER A 76 6.74 -8.98 4.00
N GLN A 77 5.86 -9.88 3.55
CA GLN A 77 5.50 -10.02 2.14
C GLN A 77 4.86 -8.74 1.61
N ALA A 78 3.89 -8.19 2.35
CA ALA A 78 3.22 -6.95 1.97
C ALA A 78 4.21 -5.79 1.85
N ARG A 79 5.17 -5.67 2.77
CA ARG A 79 6.24 -4.66 2.71
C ARG A 79 7.17 -4.87 1.51
N ALA A 80 7.51 -6.11 1.17
CA ALA A 80 8.32 -6.42 -0.01
C ALA A 80 7.63 -5.99 -1.31
N ILE A 81 6.33 -6.29 -1.44
CA ILE A 81 5.51 -5.86 -2.58
C ILE A 81 5.48 -4.33 -2.68
N VAL A 82 5.24 -3.65 -1.56
CA VAL A 82 5.21 -2.18 -1.50
C VAL A 82 6.54 -1.57 -1.87
N SER A 83 7.64 -2.13 -1.36
CA SER A 83 9.00 -1.70 -1.70
C SER A 83 9.25 -1.85 -3.21
N LYS A 84 8.82 -2.96 -3.81
CA LYS A 84 8.94 -3.20 -5.25
C LYS A 84 8.09 -2.23 -6.09
N CYS A 85 6.91 -1.87 -5.59
CA CYS A 85 5.94 -1.01 -6.29
C CYS A 85 6.23 0.49 -6.17
N ILE A 86 6.60 0.94 -4.97
CA ILE A 86 6.73 2.36 -4.62
C ILE A 86 8.20 2.77 -4.58
N GLY A 87 9.13 1.82 -4.40
CA GLY A 87 10.55 1.98 -4.68
C GLY A 87 11.14 3.29 -4.16
N MET A 88 11.31 3.39 -2.84
CA MET A 88 12.37 4.21 -2.25
C MET A 88 13.32 3.30 -1.50
#